data_AF-A0A353C7N1-F1
#
_entry.id   AF-A0A353C7N1-F1
#
_cell.length_a   1.000
_cell.length_b   1.000
_cell.length_c   1.000
_cell.angle_alpha   90.00
_cell.angle_beta   90.00
_cell.angle_gamma   90.00
#
_symmetry.space_group_name_H-M   'P 1'
#
loop_
_entity.id
_entity.type
_entity.pdbx_description
1 polymer ?
#
loop_
_entity_poly.entity_id
_entity_poly.type
_entity_poly.pdbx_seq_one_letter_code
_entity_poly.pdbx_strand_id
1 'polypeptide(L)'
;MKRSGPRQNEKLRDDTGRAKRDLPRPKFERAAASAHLIYGVLPVLEALRGNARRIDKVYITDGAREHRLREISELARKNGIAVNLISRDNMSSMVPAEANHQGVVAAASAAEYTSETELLESAGDGALFVILDGIEDPRNFGAILRTVECAGADGIFIPERRAVGLTETAAKSSAGA
;
A
#
# COMPACT_ATOMS: atom_id res chain seq x y z
N MET A 1 14.70 -20.88 64.03
CA MET A 1 13.42 -21.02 63.28
C MET A 1 13.61 -20.33 61.93
N LYS A 2 13.66 -21.04 60.79
CA LYS A 2 12.53 -21.32 59.86
C LYS A 2 11.73 -20.02 59.56
N ARG A 3 11.53 -19.50 58.34
CA ARG A 3 11.45 -20.07 56.98
C ARG A 3 11.26 -18.92 55.94
N SER A 4 11.72 -19.13 54.70
CA SER A 4 11.06 -18.86 53.39
C SER A 4 10.69 -17.42 52.92
N GLY A 5 11.16 -17.06 51.71
CA GLY A 5 10.65 -15.95 50.87
C GLY A 5 9.30 -16.28 50.18
N PRO A 6 8.97 -15.77 48.96
CA PRO A 6 9.56 -14.72 48.12
C PRO A 6 8.54 -13.69 47.54
N ARG A 7 9.08 -12.66 46.85
CA ARG A 7 8.54 -11.88 45.70
C ARG A 7 7.01 -11.73 45.54
N GLN A 8 6.51 -10.50 45.57
CA GLN A 8 5.23 -10.16 44.93
C GLN A 8 5.38 -8.88 44.10
N ASN A 9 5.58 -9.10 42.80
CA ASN A 9 5.31 -8.13 41.75
C ASN A 9 3.79 -8.22 41.54
N GLU A 10 3.06 -7.26 42.11
CA GLU A 10 1.60 -7.28 42.20
C GLU A 10 1.02 -6.96 40.81
N LYS A 11 0.72 -8.03 40.08
CA LYS A 11 -0.05 -7.99 38.85
C LYS A 11 -1.41 -7.36 39.17
N LEU A 12 -1.67 -6.16 38.65
CA LEU A 12 -3.03 -5.65 38.48
C LEU A 12 -3.81 -6.67 37.64
N ARG A 13 -4.67 -7.42 38.34
CA ARG A 13 -5.65 -8.32 37.77
C ARG A 13 -6.90 -7.50 37.53
N ASP A 14 -7.30 -7.39 36.27
CA ASP A 14 -8.58 -6.82 35.89
C ASP A 14 -9.59 -7.95 35.68
N ASP A 15 -10.78 -7.80 36.23
CA ASP A 15 -11.70 -8.86 36.66
C ASP A 15 -12.64 -9.38 35.55
N THR A 16 -12.18 -9.31 34.29
CA THR A 16 -12.92 -9.86 33.15
C THR A 16 -12.03 -10.87 32.43
N GLY A 17 -12.25 -12.15 32.72
CA GLY A 17 -11.51 -13.31 32.20
C GLY A 17 -11.60 -13.53 30.68
N ARG A 18 -11.64 -12.48 29.87
CA ARG A 18 -11.36 -12.54 28.44
C ARG A 18 -9.90 -12.19 28.24
N ALA A 19 -9.09 -13.19 27.94
CA ALA A 19 -7.79 -12.98 27.32
C ALA A 19 -7.96 -11.91 26.23
N LYS A 20 -7.15 -10.84 26.28
CA LYS A 20 -7.00 -9.91 25.17
C LYS A 20 -6.61 -10.77 23.99
N ARG A 21 -7.59 -11.13 23.15
CA ARG A 21 -7.33 -11.70 21.84
C ARG A 21 -6.53 -10.61 21.15
N ASP A 22 -5.25 -10.89 20.91
CA ASP A 22 -4.47 -10.20 19.91
C ASP A 22 -5.25 -10.34 18.60
N LEU A 23 -6.19 -9.42 18.37
CA LEU A 23 -6.86 -9.31 17.10
C LEU A 23 -5.73 -9.04 16.10
N PRO A 24 -5.62 -9.83 15.02
CA PRO A 24 -4.61 -9.59 14.01
C PRO A 24 -4.73 -8.13 13.60
N ARG A 25 -3.65 -7.36 13.79
CA ARG A 25 -3.61 -5.96 13.38
C ARG A 25 -4.04 -5.89 11.91
N PRO A 26 -4.94 -4.97 11.54
CA PRO A 26 -5.45 -4.92 10.18
C PRO A 26 -4.29 -4.87 9.19
N LYS A 27 -4.31 -5.76 8.18
CA LYS A 27 -3.23 -5.94 7.18
C LYS A 27 -2.78 -4.63 6.50
N PHE A 28 -3.61 -3.59 6.55
CA PHE A 28 -3.34 -2.24 6.05
C PHE A 28 -2.15 -1.54 6.71
N GLU A 29 -1.87 -1.82 7.99
CA GLU A 29 -0.79 -1.15 8.74
C GLU A 29 0.61 -1.43 8.13
N ARG A 30 0.78 -2.59 7.45
CA ARG A 30 2.04 -2.97 6.80
C ARG A 30 2.18 -2.51 5.36
N ALA A 31 1.10 -2.39 4.61
CA ALA A 31 1.14 -1.90 3.24
C ALA A 31 1.39 -0.38 3.17
N ALA A 32 0.93 0.37 4.18
CA ALA A 32 1.06 1.82 4.26
C ALA A 32 2.42 2.30 4.80
N ALA A 33 3.13 1.48 5.58
CA ALA A 33 4.36 1.89 6.27
C ALA A 33 5.57 2.21 5.35
N SER A 34 5.45 1.99 4.03
CA SER A 34 6.52 2.20 3.06
C SER A 34 6.09 2.80 1.73
N ALA A 35 4.85 3.28 1.62
CA ALA A 35 4.37 4.05 0.47
C ALA A 35 4.43 5.53 0.80
N HIS A 36 4.77 6.39 -0.16
CA HIS A 36 4.69 7.82 0.07
C HIS A 36 3.22 8.24 0.05
N LEU A 37 2.67 8.63 1.21
CA LEU A 37 1.25 8.94 1.34
C LEU A 37 1.00 10.44 1.12
N ILE A 38 0.05 10.74 0.23
CA ILE A 38 -0.48 12.08 -0.01
C ILE A 38 -1.89 12.10 0.55
N TYR A 39 -2.25 13.08 1.37
CA TYR A 39 -3.55 13.11 2.04
C TYR A 39 -4.18 14.51 2.00
N GLY A 40 -5.52 14.53 2.04
CA GLY A 40 -6.30 15.75 1.87
C GLY A 40 -6.75 15.97 0.41
N VAL A 41 -7.88 16.65 0.25
CA VAL A 41 -8.57 16.78 -1.04
C VAL A 41 -7.73 17.49 -2.10
N LEU A 42 -7.19 18.66 -1.79
CA LEU A 42 -6.43 19.45 -2.76
C LEU A 42 -5.09 18.80 -3.15
N PRO A 43 -4.25 18.34 -2.20
CA PRO A 43 -3.00 17.64 -2.56
C PRO A 43 -3.23 16.41 -3.44
N VAL A 44 -4.26 15.62 -3.16
CA VAL A 44 -4.59 14.44 -3.96
C VAL A 44 -5.10 14.82 -5.35
N LEU A 45 -5.94 15.86 -5.47
CA LEU A 45 -6.36 16.38 -6.78
C LEU A 45 -5.18 16.85 -7.63
N GLU A 46 -4.26 17.62 -7.04
CA GLU A 46 -3.09 18.12 -7.75
C GLU A 46 -2.16 16.97 -8.18
N ALA A 47 -1.98 15.95 -7.33
CA ALA A 47 -1.21 14.77 -7.69
C ALA A 47 -1.84 13.99 -8.86
N LEU A 48 -3.16 13.82 -8.85
CA LEU A 48 -3.91 13.15 -9.93
C LEU A 48 -3.91 13.94 -11.24
N ARG A 49 -3.83 15.28 -11.19
CA ARG A 49 -3.77 16.13 -12.38
C ARG A 49 -2.36 16.27 -12.93
N GLY A 50 -1.35 16.30 -12.06
CA GLY A 50 0.04 16.55 -12.43
C GLY A 50 0.80 15.31 -12.86
N ASN A 51 0.82 14.26 -12.03
CA ASN A 51 1.57 13.04 -12.32
C ASN A 51 0.87 11.77 -11.78
N ALA A 52 -0.28 11.46 -12.38
CA ALA A 52 -1.10 10.31 -12.02
C ALA A 52 -0.34 8.97 -12.10
N ARG A 53 0.66 8.84 -12.98
CA ARG A 53 1.48 7.62 -13.17
C ARG A 53 2.27 7.20 -11.92
N ARG A 54 2.45 8.10 -10.97
CA ARG A 54 3.10 7.81 -9.69
C ARG A 54 2.12 7.42 -8.58
N ILE A 55 0.82 7.36 -8.84
CA ILE A 55 -0.18 7.00 -7.83
C ILE A 55 -0.60 5.55 -8.04
N ASP A 56 -0.34 4.70 -7.05
CA ASP A 56 -0.74 3.29 -7.10
C ASP A 56 -2.21 3.09 -6.74
N LYS A 57 -2.70 3.83 -5.74
CA LYS A 57 -4.04 3.61 -5.18
C LYS A 57 -4.56 4.86 -4.47
N VAL A 58 -5.86 5.09 -4.57
CA VAL A 58 -6.58 6.12 -3.82
C VAL A 58 -7.54 5.46 -2.84
N TYR A 59 -7.55 5.94 -1.60
CA TYR A 59 -8.44 5.52 -0.54
C TYR A 59 -9.40 6.66 -0.22
N ILE A 60 -10.70 6.36 -0.16
CA ILE A 60 -11.75 7.34 0.16
C ILE A 60 -12.59 6.77 1.30
N THR A 61 -13.01 7.63 2.23
CA THR A 61 -13.90 7.18 3.31
C THR A 61 -15.26 6.75 2.79
N ASP A 62 -15.84 5.69 3.37
CA ASP A 62 -17.22 5.31 3.14
C ASP A 62 -18.19 6.47 3.46
N GLY A 63 -19.25 6.60 2.65
CA GLY A 63 -20.23 7.70 2.82
C GLY A 63 -19.75 9.08 2.38
N ALA A 64 -18.59 9.19 1.72
CA ALA A 64 -18.11 10.42 1.07
C ALA A 64 -19.13 10.95 0.03
N ARG A 65 -19.92 11.96 0.38
CA ARG A 65 -20.87 12.65 -0.53
C ARG A 65 -20.37 14.00 -1.05
N GLU A 66 -19.18 14.43 -0.63
CA GLU A 66 -18.63 15.72 -1.01
C GLU A 66 -18.29 15.74 -2.51
N HIS A 67 -18.66 16.83 -3.20
CA HIS A 67 -18.45 16.99 -4.65
C HIS A 67 -17.00 16.70 -5.07
N ARG A 68 -16.03 17.16 -4.28
CA ARG A 68 -14.60 16.99 -4.57
C ARG A 68 -14.10 15.55 -4.45
N LEU A 69 -14.70 14.73 -3.59
CA LEU A 69 -14.34 13.30 -3.47
C LEU A 69 -14.86 12.50 -4.67
N ARG A 70 -15.98 12.92 -5.27
CA ARG A 70 -16.44 12.37 -6.56
C ARG A 70 -15.48 12.73 -7.70
N GLU A 71 -15.07 13.98 -7.78
CA GLU A 71 -14.09 14.43 -8.78
C GLU A 71 -12.78 13.62 -8.68
N ILE A 72 -12.27 13.42 -7.47
CA ILE A 72 -11.10 12.55 -7.23
C ILE A 72 -11.34 11.12 -7.72
N SER A 73 -12.51 10.56 -7.42
CA SER A 73 -12.87 9.20 -7.85
C SER A 73 -12.92 9.06 -9.37
N GLU A 74 -13.47 10.07 -10.05
CA GLU A 74 -13.57 10.12 -11.51
C GLU A 74 -12.19 10.28 -12.16
N LEU A 75 -11.36 11.20 -11.65
CA LEU A 75 -9.99 11.38 -12.11
C LEU A 75 -9.14 10.12 -11.90
N ALA A 76 -9.24 9.47 -10.73
CA ALA A 76 -8.52 8.23 -10.47
C ALA A 76 -8.94 7.13 -11.46
N ARG A 77 -10.25 6.94 -11.69
CA ARG A 77 -10.76 5.96 -12.68
C ARG A 77 -10.32 6.28 -14.10
N LYS A 78 -10.32 7.55 -14.51
CA LYS A 78 -9.87 7.98 -15.83
C LYS A 78 -8.39 7.65 -16.07
N ASN A 79 -7.58 7.69 -15.02
CA ASN A 79 -6.15 7.37 -15.05
C ASN A 79 -5.84 5.88 -14.76
N GLY A 80 -6.84 4.99 -14.71
CA GLY A 80 -6.63 3.57 -14.40
C GLY A 80 -6.32 3.26 -12.92
N ILE A 81 -6.34 4.27 -12.04
CA ILE A 81 -5.94 4.11 -10.63
C ILE A 81 -7.06 3.47 -9.82
N ALA A 82 -6.70 2.46 -9.01
CA ALA A 82 -7.64 1.78 -8.11
C ALA A 82 -8.16 2.71 -7.01
N VAL A 83 -9.47 2.73 -6.79
CA VAL A 83 -10.14 3.47 -5.70
C VAL A 83 -10.73 2.50 -4.69
N ASN A 84 -10.28 2.57 -3.45
CA ASN A 84 -10.73 1.73 -2.34
C ASN A 84 -11.55 2.54 -1.34
N LEU A 85 -12.74 2.06 -1.02
CA LEU A 85 -13.55 2.63 0.06
C LEU A 85 -13.15 1.98 1.39
N ILE A 86 -12.80 2.79 2.39
CA ILE A 86 -12.40 2.34 3.72
C ILE A 86 -13.14 3.11 4.81
N SER A 87 -13.23 2.56 6.02
CA SER A 87 -13.80 3.29 7.15
C SER A 87 -12.89 4.47 7.55
N ARG A 88 -13.47 5.47 8.21
CA ARG A 88 -12.71 6.61 8.76
C ARG A 88 -11.59 6.15 9.70
N ASP A 89 -11.86 5.20 10.58
CA ASP A 89 -10.87 4.69 11.55
C ASP A 89 -9.67 4.02 10.85
N ASN A 90 -9.94 3.25 9.79
CA ASN A 90 -8.88 2.65 8.97
C ASN A 90 -8.03 3.74 8.30
N MET A 91 -8.65 4.79 7.77
CA MET A 91 -7.93 5.90 7.15
C MET A 91 -7.08 6.67 8.16
N SER A 92 -7.63 6.98 9.34
CA SER A 92 -6.89 7.67 10.40
C SER A 92 -5.70 6.87 10.90
N SER A 93 -5.73 5.53 10.77
CA SER A 93 -4.58 4.66 11.10
C SER A 93 -3.49 4.68 10.02
N MET A 94 -3.76 5.20 8.81
CA MET A 94 -2.78 5.27 7.71
C MET A 94 -1.91 6.52 7.76
N VAL A 95 -2.38 7.59 8.40
CA VAL A 95 -1.72 8.90 8.43
C VAL A 95 -1.33 9.29 9.85
N PRO A 96 -0.40 10.25 10.05
CA PRO A 96 -0.11 10.77 11.39
C PRO A 96 -1.38 11.25 12.10
N ALA A 97 -1.44 11.12 13.44
CA ALA A 97 -2.65 11.43 14.21
C ALA A 97 -3.20 12.85 13.99
N GLU A 98 -2.33 13.81 13.72
CA GLU A 98 -2.67 15.22 13.48
C GLU A 98 -2.97 15.54 12.00
N ALA A 99 -2.92 14.56 11.11
CA ALA A 99 -3.06 14.78 9.68
C ALA A 99 -4.52 15.00 9.27
N ASN A 100 -4.78 16.14 8.62
CA ASN A 100 -6.09 16.43 8.06
C ASN A 100 -6.29 15.75 6.68
N HIS A 101 -6.65 14.47 6.69
CA HIS A 101 -6.86 13.68 5.48
C HIS A 101 -8.16 14.01 4.73
N GLN A 102 -9.14 14.69 5.35
CA GLN A 102 -10.41 15.10 4.71
C GLN A 102 -11.16 13.97 3.99
N GLY A 103 -11.00 12.74 4.45
CA GLY A 103 -11.63 11.56 3.85
C GLY A 103 -10.96 11.03 2.58
N VAL A 104 -9.74 11.46 2.25
CA VAL A 104 -8.97 10.93 1.12
C VAL A 104 -7.47 10.80 1.41
N VAL A 105 -6.89 9.69 0.95
CA VAL A 105 -5.46 9.42 0.95
C VAL A 105 -5.08 8.77 -0.38
N ALA A 106 -4.02 9.21 -1.04
CA ALA A 106 -3.39 8.53 -2.16
C ALA A 106 -2.06 7.92 -1.72
N ALA A 107 -1.81 6.68 -2.13
CA ALA A 107 -0.52 6.03 -2.01
C ALA A 107 0.25 6.22 -3.31
N ALA A 108 1.40 6.89 -3.23
CA ALA A 108 2.30 7.08 -4.34
C ALA A 108 3.42 6.02 -4.36
N SER A 109 3.73 5.57 -5.57
CA SER A 109 4.83 4.68 -5.91
C SER A 109 6.17 5.40 -5.78
N ALA A 110 7.21 4.64 -5.43
CA ALA A 110 8.59 5.09 -5.46
C ALA A 110 9.22 5.03 -6.86
N ALA A 111 8.63 4.27 -7.80
CA ALA A 111 9.12 4.12 -9.18
C ALA A 111 8.04 4.39 -10.23
N GLU A 112 8.47 4.75 -11.44
CA GLU A 112 7.58 4.98 -12.58
C GLU A 112 7.29 3.67 -13.33
N TYR A 113 6.05 3.53 -13.79
CA TYR A 113 5.65 2.44 -14.68
C TYR A 113 5.94 2.80 -16.14
N THR A 114 6.45 1.83 -16.90
CA THR A 114 6.59 1.92 -18.36
C THR A 114 5.32 1.39 -19.03
N SER A 115 4.93 1.98 -20.16
CA SER A 115 3.77 1.51 -20.91
C SER A 115 4.03 0.16 -21.57
N GLU A 116 2.95 -0.60 -21.83
CA GLU A 116 3.04 -1.91 -22.49
C GLU A 116 3.71 -1.80 -23.86
N THR A 117 3.35 -0.76 -24.63
CA THR A 117 3.89 -0.51 -25.96
C THR A 117 5.39 -0.23 -25.91
N GLU A 118 5.84 0.67 -25.04
CA GLU A 118 7.27 0.99 -24.90
C GLU A 118 8.08 -0.24 -24.49
N LEU A 119 7.54 -1.07 -23.58
CA LEU A 119 8.21 -2.28 -23.11
C LEU A 119 8.34 -3.31 -24.23
N LEU A 120 7.27 -3.55 -24.98
CA LEU A 120 7.26 -4.48 -26.11
C LEU A 120 8.16 -4.02 -27.26
N GLU A 121 8.20 -2.72 -27.55
CA GLU A 121 9.07 -2.14 -28.60
C GLU A 121 10.56 -2.19 -28.22
N SER A 122 10.87 -2.13 -26.92
CA SER A 122 12.25 -2.23 -26.43
C SER A 122 12.81 -3.65 -26.42
N ALA A 123 11.94 -4.66 -26.54
CA ALA A 123 12.30 -6.05 -26.40
C ALA A 123 12.71 -6.67 -27.76
N GLY A 124 13.75 -7.49 -27.73
CA GLY A 124 14.25 -8.20 -28.92
C GLY A 124 13.50 -9.50 -29.24
N ASP A 125 13.89 -10.17 -30.32
CA ASP A 125 13.39 -11.51 -30.64
C ASP A 125 13.74 -12.50 -29.52
N GLY A 126 12.72 -13.22 -29.04
CA GLY A 126 12.87 -14.21 -27.96
C GLY A 126 12.72 -13.65 -26.54
N ALA A 127 12.15 -12.45 -26.39
CA ALA A 127 11.93 -11.83 -25.09
C ALA A 127 11.09 -12.67 -24.12
N LEU A 128 11.49 -12.66 -22.85
CA LEU A 128 10.82 -13.32 -21.75
C LEU A 128 10.06 -12.28 -20.91
N PHE A 129 8.74 -12.33 -20.94
CA PHE A 129 7.88 -11.51 -20.08
C PHE A 129 7.24 -12.34 -18.98
N VAL A 130 7.06 -11.72 -17.81
CA VAL A 130 6.38 -12.34 -16.66
C VAL A 130 5.14 -11.55 -16.29
N ILE A 131 4.02 -12.23 -16.10
CA ILE A 131 2.76 -11.62 -15.68
C ILE A 131 2.49 -12.01 -14.23
N LEU A 132 2.28 -11.02 -13.37
CA LEU A 132 2.00 -11.23 -11.94
C LEU A 132 0.57 -10.78 -11.64
N ASP A 133 -0.34 -11.72 -11.40
CA ASP A 133 -1.73 -11.41 -11.01
C ASP A 133 -1.95 -11.65 -9.51
N GLY A 134 -2.52 -10.66 -8.83
CA GLY A 134 -2.94 -10.78 -7.43
C GLY A 134 -1.83 -10.75 -6.37
N ILE A 135 -0.66 -10.20 -6.69
CA ILE A 135 0.42 -10.02 -5.72
C ILE A 135 0.18 -8.74 -4.91
N GLU A 136 -0.18 -8.87 -3.64
CA GLU A 136 -0.52 -7.74 -2.77
C GLU A 136 0.55 -7.41 -1.70
N ASP A 137 1.47 -8.33 -1.41
CA ASP A 137 2.51 -8.16 -0.38
C ASP A 137 3.82 -7.62 -1.00
N PRO A 138 4.31 -6.42 -0.61
CA PRO A 138 5.55 -5.84 -1.12
C PRO A 138 6.77 -6.76 -0.95
N ARG A 139 6.83 -7.56 0.11
CA ARG A 139 7.95 -8.47 0.35
C ARG A 139 7.97 -9.62 -0.64
N ASN A 140 6.80 -10.21 -0.92
CA ASN A 140 6.68 -11.28 -1.92
C ASN A 140 6.97 -10.74 -3.31
N PHE A 141 6.46 -9.55 -3.62
CA PHE A 141 6.72 -8.89 -4.89
C PHE A 141 8.21 -8.66 -5.14
N GLY A 142 8.94 -8.07 -4.20
CA GLY A 142 10.38 -7.88 -4.37
C GLY A 142 11.18 -9.17 -4.49
N ALA A 143 10.77 -10.23 -3.80
CA ALA A 143 11.40 -11.56 -3.97
C ALA A 143 11.15 -12.13 -5.37
N ILE A 144 9.96 -11.93 -5.93
CA ILE A 144 9.62 -12.31 -7.30
C ILE A 144 10.43 -11.48 -8.29
N LEU A 145 10.48 -10.14 -8.14
CA LEU A 145 11.26 -9.25 -9.01
C LEU A 145 12.71 -9.73 -9.14
N ARG A 146 13.37 -10.02 -8.01
CA ARG A 146 14.73 -10.54 -7.99
C ARG A 146 14.89 -11.87 -8.74
N THR A 147 13.91 -12.76 -8.59
CA THR A 147 13.93 -14.08 -9.26
C THR A 147 13.78 -13.92 -10.76
N VAL A 148 12.89 -13.02 -11.19
CA VAL A 148 12.55 -12.76 -12.58
C VAL A 148 13.71 -12.04 -13.29
N GLU A 149 14.35 -11.07 -12.64
CA GLU A 149 15.59 -10.45 -13.12
C GLU A 149 16.71 -11.51 -13.27
N CYS A 150 16.93 -12.35 -12.26
CA CYS A 150 17.94 -13.42 -12.33
C CYS A 150 17.63 -14.46 -13.43
N ALA A 151 16.36 -14.62 -13.82
CA ALA A 151 15.93 -15.48 -14.90
C ALA A 151 16.12 -14.85 -16.29
N GLY A 152 16.52 -13.57 -16.35
CA GLY A 152 16.74 -12.84 -17.60
C GLY A 152 15.45 -12.40 -18.29
N ALA A 153 14.41 -12.10 -17.53
CA ALA A 153 13.19 -11.54 -18.10
C ALA A 153 13.39 -10.09 -18.55
N ASP A 154 12.84 -9.75 -19.71
CA ASP A 154 12.88 -8.42 -20.31
C ASP A 154 11.84 -7.48 -19.72
N GLY A 155 10.80 -8.02 -19.09
CA GLY A 155 9.77 -7.19 -18.48
C GLY A 155 8.75 -7.93 -17.65
N ILE A 156 8.06 -7.18 -16.81
CA ILE A 156 7.02 -7.67 -15.92
C ILE A 156 5.75 -6.85 -16.10
N PHE A 157 4.63 -7.55 -16.28
CA PHE A 157 3.30 -6.96 -16.31
C PHE A 157 2.58 -7.23 -15.01
N ILE A 158 2.00 -6.17 -14.43
CA ILE A 158 1.16 -6.25 -13.24
C ILE A 158 -0.21 -5.65 -13.55
N PRO A 159 -1.31 -6.17 -12.98
CA PRO A 159 -2.62 -5.62 -13.19
C PRO A 159 -2.75 -4.25 -12.50
N GLU A 160 -3.49 -3.32 -13.12
CA GLU A 160 -3.81 -2.01 -12.52
C GLU A 160 -4.57 -2.13 -11.19
N ARG A 161 -5.24 -3.27 -10.96
CA ARG A 161 -6.06 -3.54 -9.77
C ARG A 161 -5.59 -4.80 -9.07
N ARG A 162 -5.63 -4.78 -7.74
CA ARG A 162 -5.17 -5.89 -6.87
C ARG A 162 -3.68 -6.23 -7.03
N ALA A 163 -2.88 -5.28 -7.51
CA ALA A 163 -1.43 -5.33 -7.43
C ALA A 163 -0.91 -4.54 -6.22
N VAL A 164 0.30 -4.88 -5.80
CA VAL A 164 1.13 -4.06 -4.94
C VAL A 164 1.77 -2.96 -5.77
N GLY A 165 1.83 -1.76 -5.20
CA GLY A 165 2.58 -0.66 -5.80
C GLY A 165 4.08 -0.91 -5.74
N LEU A 166 4.84 -0.28 -6.65
CA LEU A 166 6.30 -0.17 -6.58
C LEU A 166 6.72 0.72 -5.40
N THR A 167 6.50 0.23 -4.18
CA THR A 167 6.79 0.93 -2.93
C THR A 167 8.29 0.92 -2.60
N GLU A 168 8.73 1.78 -1.68
CA GLU A 168 10.13 1.75 -1.22
C GLU A 168 10.54 0.39 -0.65
N THR A 169 9.60 -0.36 -0.04
CA THR A 169 9.88 -1.71 0.44
C THR A 169 10.17 -2.66 -0.71
N ALA A 170 9.40 -2.58 -1.80
CA ALA A 170 9.65 -3.37 -3.00
C ALA A 170 11.05 -3.06 -3.55
N ALA A 171 11.39 -1.79 -3.75
CA ALA A 171 12.70 -1.34 -4.23
C ALA A 171 13.86 -1.79 -3.32
N LYS A 172 13.70 -1.70 -2.00
CA LYS A 172 14.71 -2.17 -1.03
C LYS A 172 14.86 -3.69 -1.06
N SER A 173 13.77 -4.43 -1.27
CA SER A 173 13.78 -5.89 -1.33
C SER A 173 14.22 -6.45 -2.68
N SER A 174 14.08 -5.69 -3.77
CA SER A 174 14.56 -6.04 -5.11
C SER A 174 16.06 -5.77 -5.28
N ALA A 175 16.72 -5.15 -4.28
CA ALA A 175 18.13 -4.74 -4.34
C ALA A 175 18.46 -3.76 -5.50
N GLY A 176 17.44 -3.07 -6.03
CA GLY A 176 17.59 -2.14 -7.15
C GLY A 176 17.33 -2.73 -8.53
N ALA A 177 16.82 -3.98 -8.60
CA ALA A 177 16.18 -4.53 -9.79
C ALA A 177 14.90 -3.77 -10.14
#